data_AF-A0A8U0QHF7-F1
#
_entry.id   AF-A0A8U0QHF7-F1
#
_cell.length_a   1.000
_cell.length_b   1.000
_cell.length_c   1.000
_cell.angle_alpha   90.00
_cell.angle_beta   90.00
_cell.angle_gamma   90.00
#
_symmetry.space_group_name_H-M   'P 1'
#
loop_
_entity.id
_entity.type
_entity.pdbx_description
1 polymer ?
#
loop_
_entity_poly.entity_id
_entity_poly.type
_entity_poly.pdbx_seq_one_letter_code
_entity_poly.pdbx_strand_id
1 'polypeptide(L)'
;MESCECKYPKITKVRFRNETIYQITKLFDGNMKSVTWDKKKLDHFLNILERQFENLNSCVSPAKIPERRLKRYFKNLNRMVLRKMNYSALAWELIRKETKHHLERLDIFQAKIH
;
A
#
# COMPACT_ATOMS: atom_id res chain seq x y z
N MET A 1 17.21 -20.49 -9.16
CA MET A 1 15.74 -20.54 -8.96
C MET A 1 15.57 -20.54 -7.45
N GLU A 2 15.61 -19.34 -6.85
CA GLU A 2 15.61 -19.22 -5.39
C GLU A 2 14.22 -19.54 -4.86
N SER A 3 14.22 -20.52 -3.96
CA SER A 3 13.08 -20.98 -3.19
C SER A 3 12.48 -19.80 -2.42
N CYS A 4 11.20 -19.48 -2.68
CA CYS A 4 10.40 -18.64 -1.80
C CYS A 4 10.21 -19.40 -0.47
N GLU A 5 11.19 -19.32 0.43
CA GLU A 5 11.01 -19.77 1.81
C GLU A 5 10.00 -18.82 2.48
N CYS A 6 8.70 -19.16 2.46
CA CYS A 6 7.72 -18.60 3.39
C CYS A 6 8.10 -19.08 4.81
N LYS A 7 9.19 -18.55 5.40
CA LYS A 7 9.57 -18.75 6.80
C LYS A 7 8.48 -18.17 7.67
N TYR A 8 7.53 -19.02 8.07
CA TYR A 8 6.35 -18.73 8.90
C TYR A 8 6.41 -17.37 9.63
N PRO A 9 5.98 -16.28 8.98
CA PRO A 9 5.59 -15.09 9.70
C PRO A 9 4.17 -15.37 10.17
N LYS A 10 3.80 -14.92 11.38
CA LYS A 10 2.41 -14.98 11.87
C LYS A 10 1.48 -14.60 10.71
N ILE A 11 0.64 -15.54 10.23
CA ILE A 11 -0.18 -15.41 9.00
C ILE A 11 -0.94 -14.08 8.95
N THR A 12 -1.25 -13.52 10.13
CA THR A 12 -1.82 -12.19 10.32
C THR A 12 -0.94 -11.02 9.86
N LYS A 13 0.39 -11.02 10.10
CA LYS A 13 1.31 -9.93 9.67
C LYS A 13 1.46 -9.92 8.15
N VAL A 14 1.62 -11.08 7.52
CA VAL A 14 1.68 -11.21 6.05
C VAL A 14 0.39 -10.72 5.41
N ARG A 15 -0.76 -11.14 5.95
CA ARG A 15 -2.08 -10.71 5.49
C ARG A 15 -2.27 -9.21 5.61
N PHE A 16 -1.90 -8.63 6.74
CA PHE A 16 -2.04 -7.19 6.98
C PHE A 16 -1.15 -6.38 6.01
N ARG A 17 0.08 -6.83 5.77
CA ARG A 17 1.00 -6.23 4.79
C ARG A 17 0.40 -6.31 3.38
N ASN A 18 -0.07 -7.49 2.98
CA ASN A 18 -0.67 -7.74 1.67
C ASN A 18 -1.89 -6.83 1.42
N GLU A 19 -2.81 -6.75 2.39
CA GLU A 19 -3.98 -5.88 2.27
C GLU A 19 -3.59 -4.40 2.27
N THR A 20 -2.62 -3.98 3.08
CA THR A 20 -2.17 -2.58 3.11
C THR A 20 -1.64 -2.14 1.76
N ILE A 21 -0.80 -2.97 1.13
CA ILE A 21 -0.26 -2.71 -0.20
C ILE A 21 -1.41 -2.58 -1.22
N TYR A 22 -2.34 -3.54 -1.23
CA TYR A 22 -3.51 -3.51 -2.13
C TYR A 22 -4.38 -2.24 -1.95
N GLN A 23 -4.61 -1.81 -0.71
CA GLN A 23 -5.40 -0.60 -0.46
C GLN A 23 -4.66 0.68 -0.88
N ILE A 24 -3.32 0.70 -0.75
CA ILE A 24 -2.49 1.82 -1.22
C ILE A 24 -2.52 1.88 -2.75
N THR A 25 -2.23 0.78 -3.46
CA THR A 25 -2.22 0.80 -4.93
C THR A 25 -3.57 1.25 -5.49
N LYS A 26 -4.67 0.74 -4.91
CA LYS A 26 -6.03 1.17 -5.25
C LYS A 26 -6.33 2.64 -4.96
N LEU A 27 -5.74 3.22 -3.91
CA LEU A 27 -5.93 4.63 -3.58
C LEU A 27 -5.23 5.54 -4.61
N PHE A 28 -4.04 5.13 -5.07
CA PHE A 28 -3.23 5.88 -6.03
C PHE A 28 -3.67 5.69 -7.49
N ASP A 29 -4.53 4.72 -7.79
CA ASP A 29 -5.28 4.62 -9.06
C ASP A 29 -6.35 5.73 -9.23
N GLY A 30 -6.43 6.67 -8.28
CA GLY A 30 -7.38 7.78 -8.29
C GLY A 30 -6.96 8.98 -9.15
N ASN A 31 -7.78 10.03 -9.11
CA ASN A 31 -7.51 11.27 -9.83
C ASN A 31 -6.35 12.07 -9.20
N MET A 32 -5.17 11.95 -9.80
CA MET A 32 -3.94 12.63 -9.39
C MET A 32 -3.57 13.83 -10.28
N LYS A 33 -4.51 14.40 -11.04
CA LYS A 33 -4.22 15.50 -12.00
C LYS A 33 -3.69 16.78 -11.35
N SER A 34 -3.94 16.98 -10.05
CA SER A 34 -3.53 18.18 -9.32
C SER A 34 -2.08 18.17 -8.85
N VAL A 35 -1.41 17.01 -8.86
CA VAL A 35 -0.02 16.87 -8.42
C VAL A 35 0.94 16.87 -9.61
N THR A 36 2.08 17.55 -9.44
CA THR A 36 3.16 17.62 -10.43
C THR A 36 4.29 16.63 -10.12
N TRP A 37 3.95 15.52 -9.46
CA TRP A 37 4.94 14.52 -9.06
C TRP A 37 5.58 13.85 -10.28
N ASP A 38 6.85 13.46 -10.13
CA ASP A 38 7.56 12.71 -11.15
C ASP A 38 6.87 11.36 -11.38
N LYS A 39 6.22 11.22 -12.54
CA LYS A 39 5.48 10.03 -12.92
C LYS A 39 6.36 8.79 -12.93
N LYS A 40 7.62 8.88 -13.39
CA LYS A 40 8.54 7.73 -13.42
C LYS A 40 8.82 7.24 -12.00
N LYS A 41 9.02 8.16 -11.04
CA LYS A 41 9.23 7.79 -9.64
C LYS A 41 7.98 7.20 -9.01
N LEU A 42 6.81 7.75 -9.32
CA LEU A 42 5.52 7.23 -8.84
C LEU A 42 5.26 5.81 -9.38
N ASP A 43 5.40 5.62 -10.69
CA ASP A 43 5.21 4.32 -11.35
C ASP A 43 6.19 3.29 -10.82
N HIS A 44 7.46 3.67 -10.63
CA HIS A 44 8.46 2.81 -10.02
C HIS A 44 8.08 2.38 -8.60
N PHE A 45 7.61 3.32 -7.78
CA PHE A 45 7.13 3.04 -6.43
C PHE A 45 5.92 2.09 -6.44
N LEU A 46 4.92 2.33 -7.29
CA LEU A 46 3.75 1.46 -7.41
C LEU A 46 4.12 0.07 -7.92
N ASN A 47 5.08 -0.05 -8.83
CA ASN A 47 5.59 -1.33 -9.32
C ASN A 47 6.31 -2.12 -8.21
N ILE A 48 7.10 -1.46 -7.36
CA ILE A 48 7.70 -2.11 -6.18
C ILE A 48 6.61 -2.66 -5.26
N LEU A 49 5.56 -1.87 -5.00
CA LEU A 49 4.43 -2.30 -4.19
C LEU A 49 3.72 -3.50 -4.80
N GLU A 50 3.43 -3.48 -6.10
CA GLU A 50 2.75 -4.58 -6.78
C GLU A 50 3.56 -5.88 -6.73
N ARG A 51 4.87 -5.83 -6.96
CA ARG A 51 5.76 -7.01 -6.81
C ARG A 51 5.74 -7.56 -5.39
N GLN A 52 5.74 -6.69 -4.38
CA GLN A 52 5.62 -7.09 -2.99
C GLN A 52 4.26 -7.75 -2.71
N PHE A 53 3.18 -7.23 -3.30
CA PHE A 53 1.85 -7.82 -3.21
C PHE A 53 1.82 -9.22 -3.82
N GLU A 54 2.30 -9.41 -5.05
CA GLU A 54 2.35 -10.71 -5.72
C GLU A 54 3.13 -11.75 -4.89
N ASN A 55 4.31 -11.37 -4.40
CA ASN A 55 5.13 -12.22 -3.55
C ASN A 55 4.39 -12.64 -2.26
N LEU A 56 3.74 -11.70 -1.58
CA LEU A 56 3.03 -11.97 -0.32
C LEU A 56 1.73 -12.75 -0.55
N ASN A 57 1.03 -12.50 -1.65
CA ASN A 57 -0.23 -13.14 -1.98
C ASN A 57 -0.03 -14.65 -2.20
N SER A 58 1.16 -15.09 -2.64
CA SER A 58 1.53 -16.51 -2.68
C SER A 58 1.58 -17.18 -1.30
N CYS A 59 1.94 -16.44 -0.24
CA CYS A 59 2.00 -16.95 1.13
C CYS A 59 0.67 -16.77 1.91
N VAL A 60 -0.42 -16.25 1.29
CA VAL A 60 -1.71 -16.02 1.96
C VAL A 60 -2.76 -16.99 1.43
N SER A 61 -3.42 -17.75 2.33
CA SER A 61 -4.48 -18.69 1.94
C SER A 61 -5.67 -17.98 1.24
N PRO A 62 -6.30 -18.60 0.21
CA PRO A 62 -7.46 -18.05 -0.49
C PRO A 62 -8.68 -17.77 0.39
N ALA A 63 -8.79 -18.46 1.54
CA ALA A 63 -9.80 -18.22 2.57
C ALA A 63 -9.56 -16.88 3.29
N LYS A 64 -9.72 -15.77 2.55
CA LYS A 64 -9.55 -14.40 3.02
C LYS A 64 -10.73 -14.04 3.91
N ILE A 65 -10.50 -13.93 5.22
CA ILE A 65 -11.32 -13.02 6.03
C ILE A 65 -10.88 -11.61 5.63
N PRO A 66 -11.74 -10.81 4.98
CA PRO A 66 -11.36 -9.47 4.56
C PRO A 66 -11.03 -8.62 5.78
N GLU A 67 -9.92 -7.89 5.74
CA GLU A 67 -9.54 -6.92 6.77
C GLU A 67 -10.43 -5.68 6.66
N ARG A 68 -11.69 -5.84 7.07
CA ARG A 68 -12.77 -4.84 6.92
C ARG A 68 -12.39 -3.49 7.54
N ARG A 69 -11.62 -3.50 8.63
CA ARG A 69 -11.15 -2.29 9.31
C ARG A 69 -10.17 -1.51 8.45
N LEU A 70 -9.19 -2.18 7.84
CA LEU A 70 -8.18 -1.57 6.99
C LEU A 70 -8.80 -1.00 5.71
N LYS A 71 -9.66 -1.79 5.05
CA LYS A 71 -10.44 -1.31 3.90
C LYS A 71 -11.28 -0.07 4.24
N ARG A 72 -11.94 -0.06 5.41
CA ARG A 72 -12.72 1.10 5.86
C ARG A 72 -11.83 2.31 6.10
N TYR A 73 -10.66 2.11 6.68
CA TYR A 73 -9.69 3.17 6.94
C TYR A 73 -9.24 3.88 5.66
N PHE A 74 -8.78 3.14 4.65
CA PHE A 74 -8.38 3.74 3.36
C PHE A 74 -9.56 4.38 2.60
N LYS A 75 -10.76 3.78 2.70
CA LYS A 75 -11.98 4.40 2.18
C LYS A 75 -12.29 5.73 2.87
N ASN A 76 -12.02 5.85 4.17
CA ASN A 76 -12.20 7.08 4.92
C ASN A 76 -11.14 8.12 4.53
N LEU A 77 -9.87 7.74 4.29
CA LEU A 77 -8.86 8.65 3.76
C LEU A 77 -9.31 9.26 2.43
N ASN A 78 -9.77 8.44 1.49
CA ASN A 78 -10.31 8.94 0.22
C ASN A 78 -11.49 9.90 0.44
N ARG A 79 -12.46 9.53 1.29
CA ARG A 79 -13.66 10.35 1.51
C ARG A 79 -13.38 11.65 2.28
N MET A 80 -12.58 11.59 3.32
CA MET A 80 -12.41 12.67 4.29
C MET A 80 -11.25 13.61 3.95
N VAL A 81 -10.26 13.13 3.19
CA VAL A 81 -9.11 13.93 2.77
C VAL A 81 -9.25 14.26 1.29
N LEU A 82 -9.15 13.27 0.40
CA LEU A 82 -9.12 13.51 -1.04
C LEU A 82 -10.42 14.19 -1.53
N ARG A 83 -11.58 13.61 -1.29
CA ARG A 83 -12.86 14.17 -1.79
C ARG A 83 -13.20 15.51 -1.15
N LYS A 84 -13.01 15.68 0.17
CA LYS A 84 -13.31 16.96 0.86
C LYS A 84 -12.42 18.10 0.40
N MET A 85 -11.17 17.80 0.04
CA MET A 85 -10.20 18.77 -0.45
C MET A 85 -10.11 18.78 -1.98
N ASN A 86 -11.13 18.27 -2.67
CA ASN A 86 -11.27 18.20 -4.12
C ASN A 86 -10.02 17.67 -4.85
N TYR A 87 -9.41 16.61 -4.30
CA TYR A 87 -8.19 15.99 -4.81
C TYR A 87 -7.06 17.01 -5.03
N SER A 88 -6.98 18.08 -4.24
CA SER A 88 -5.91 19.08 -4.35
C SER A 88 -4.53 18.49 -4.08
N ALA A 89 -3.47 19.20 -4.53
CA ALA A 89 -2.10 18.79 -4.28
C ALA A 89 -1.82 18.61 -2.77
N LEU A 90 -2.34 19.50 -1.92
CA LEU A 90 -2.22 19.40 -0.46
C LEU A 90 -2.85 18.11 0.07
N ALA A 91 -4.02 17.72 -0.43
CA ALA A 91 -4.68 16.48 -0.03
C ALA A 91 -3.82 15.27 -0.37
N TRP A 92 -3.21 15.26 -1.55
CA TRP A 92 -2.30 14.20 -1.97
C TRP A 92 -1.00 14.16 -1.16
N GLU A 93 -0.46 15.30 -0.74
CA GLU A 93 0.69 15.32 0.17
C GLU A 93 0.36 14.74 1.56
N LEU A 94 -0.85 14.99 2.08
CA LEU A 94 -1.31 14.34 3.32
C LEU A 94 -1.41 12.82 3.15
N ILE A 95 -1.99 12.36 2.03
CA ILE A 95 -2.07 10.94 1.71
C ILE A 95 -0.68 10.33 1.58
N ARG A 96 0.26 10.99 0.91
CA ARG A 96 1.65 10.51 0.78
C ARG A 96 2.31 10.34 2.14
N LYS A 97 2.17 11.31 3.04
CA LYS A 97 2.74 11.23 4.41
C LYS A 97 2.15 10.04 5.17
N GLU A 98 0.84 9.86 5.10
CA GLU A 98 0.15 8.75 5.76
C GLU A 98 0.58 7.40 5.16
N THR A 99 0.64 7.29 3.84
CA THR A 99 1.13 6.10 3.14
C THR A 99 2.55 5.76 3.55
N LYS A 100 3.46 6.75 3.58
CA LYS A 100 4.83 6.55 4.04
C LYS A 100 4.87 5.99 5.47
N HIS A 101 4.11 6.58 6.39
CA HIS A 101 4.02 6.13 7.77
C HIS A 101 3.55 4.67 7.90
N HIS A 102 2.54 4.25 7.13
CA HIS A 102 2.08 2.86 7.13
C HIS A 102 3.12 1.90 6.58
N LEU A 103 3.82 2.28 5.49
CA LEU A 103 4.84 1.43 4.88
C LEU A 103 6.06 1.27 5.81
N GLU A 104 6.47 2.32 6.51
CA GLU A 104 7.53 2.28 7.53
C GLU A 104 7.13 1.39 8.72
N ARG A 105 5.92 1.56 9.27
CA ARG A 105 5.41 0.73 10.38
C ARG A 105 5.29 -0.75 10.05
N LEU A 106 5.15 -1.10 8.78
CA LEU A 106 5.02 -2.48 8.32
C LEU A 106 6.34 -3.12 7.94
N ASP A 107 7.45 -2.42 8.14
CA ASP A 107 8.77 -2.87 7.72
C ASP A 107 8.79 -3.23 6.23
N ILE A 108 7.91 -2.62 5.41
CA ILE A 108 7.85 -2.90 3.97
C ILE A 108 9.16 -2.46 3.31
N PHE A 109 9.78 -1.42 3.86
CA PHE A 109 11.08 -0.90 3.46
C PHE A 109 12.27 -1.36 4.32
N GLN A 110 12.08 -2.19 5.35
CA GLN A 110 13.22 -2.84 6.01
C GLN A 110 13.65 -4.09 5.23
N ALA A 111 14.02 -3.91 3.97
CA ALA A 111 15.15 -4.69 3.47
C ALA A 111 16.37 -3.93 3.97
N LYS A 112 17.20 -4.53 4.82
CA LYS A 112 18.55 -4.03 5.06
C LYS A 112 19.17 -3.83 3.68
N ILE A 113 19.40 -2.58 3.29
CA ILE A 113 20.37 -2.29 2.23
C ILE A 113 21.69 -2.72 2.87
N HIS A 114 22.16 -3.89 2.45
CA HIS A 114 23.46 -4.43 2.83
C HIS A 114 24.49 -4.03 1.79
#